data_AF-A0A2P8D802-F1
#
_entry.id   AF-A0A2P8D802-F1
#
_cell.length_a   1.000
_cell.length_b   1.000
_cell.length_c   1.000
_cell.angle_alpha   90.00
_cell.angle_beta   90.00
_cell.angle_gamma   90.00
#
_symmetry.space_group_name_H-M   'P 1'
#
loop_
_entity.id
_entity.type
_entity.pdbx_description
1 polymer ?
#
loop_
_entity_poly.entity_id
_entity_poly.type
_entity_poly.pdbx_seq_one_letter_code
_entity_poly.pdbx_strand_id
1 'polypeptide(L)'
;MKSITGIRSLFLQYILGLCFALLVILVTELALALQPGAGFGFLVVTFLSTAALQILFYCITGTLPPTWKMVSYLITLTAWLLEQHFITSVFYQQVFRSGYSTYTLMLLSAMLWVTNKIVVDALLALVRKVS
;
A
#
# COMPACT_ATOMS: atom_id res chain seq x y z
N MET A 1 1.76 -9.94 26.38
CA MET A 1 2.01 -9.27 25.07
C MET A 1 1.90 -10.33 23.97
N LYS A 2 0.87 -10.27 23.10
CA LYS A 2 0.75 -11.20 21.98
C LYS A 2 1.76 -10.82 20.90
N SER A 3 2.66 -11.75 20.59
CA SER A 3 3.66 -11.62 19.53
C SER A 3 2.99 -11.26 18.19
N ILE A 4 3.41 -10.15 17.61
CA ILE A 4 2.90 -9.57 16.35
C ILE A 4 3.53 -10.27 15.13
N THR A 5 4.43 -11.23 15.36
CA THR A 5 5.17 -11.98 14.33
C THR A 5 4.72 -13.44 14.21
N GLY A 6 3.48 -13.75 14.62
CA GLY A 6 2.89 -15.04 14.28
C GLY A 6 2.65 -15.14 12.77
N ILE A 7 3.07 -16.23 12.13
CA ILE A 7 2.86 -16.50 10.68
C ILE A 7 1.41 -16.20 10.25
N ARG A 8 0.43 -16.54 11.11
CA ARG A 8 -1.00 -16.27 10.88
C ARG A 8 -1.35 -14.78 10.80
N SER A 9 -0.68 -13.93 11.56
CA SER A 9 -0.89 -12.46 11.53
C SER A 9 -0.29 -11.82 10.29
N LEU A 10 0.87 -12.33 9.83
CA LEU A 10 1.48 -11.90 8.57
C LEU A 10 0.60 -12.28 7.38
N PHE A 11 0.12 -13.53 7.35
CA PHE A 11 -0.76 -14.02 6.30
C PHE A 11 -2.05 -13.20 6.16
N LEU A 12 -2.67 -12.83 7.29
CA LEU A 12 -3.85 -11.96 7.30
C LEU A 12 -3.56 -10.55 6.75
N GLN A 13 -2.39 -9.97 7.04
CA GLN A 13 -2.00 -8.67 6.51
C GLN A 13 -1.83 -8.70 4.99
N TYR A 14 -1.25 -9.77 4.44
CA TYR A 14 -1.14 -9.95 2.98
C TYR A 14 -2.50 -10.17 2.32
N ILE A 15 -3.38 -10.99 2.90
CA ILE A 15 -4.76 -11.17 2.37
C ILE A 15 -5.50 -9.84 2.38
N LEU A 16 -5.48 -9.11 3.49
CA LEU A 16 -6.15 -7.81 3.57
C LEU A 16 -5.58 -6.84 2.54
N GLY A 17 -4.25 -6.77 2.40
CA GLY A 17 -3.61 -5.93 1.39
C GLY A 17 -4.01 -6.29 -0.03
N LEU A 18 -4.14 -7.59 -0.34
CA LEU A 18 -4.63 -8.07 -1.64
C LEU A 18 -6.08 -7.63 -1.87
N CYS A 19 -6.96 -7.80 -0.89
CA CYS A 19 -8.35 -7.36 -0.99
C CYS A 19 -8.45 -5.85 -1.22
N PHE A 20 -7.63 -5.05 -0.52
CA PHE A 20 -7.57 -3.60 -0.74
C PHE A 20 -7.06 -3.26 -2.15
N ALA A 21 -6.04 -3.96 -2.65
CA ALA A 21 -5.53 -3.77 -4.00
C ALA A 21 -6.61 -4.03 -5.06
N LEU A 22 -7.33 -5.15 -4.93
CA LEU A 22 -8.43 -5.50 -5.82
C LEU A 22 -9.58 -4.49 -5.76
N LEU A 23 -9.88 -3.97 -4.57
CA LEU A 23 -10.88 -2.92 -4.39
C LEU A 23 -10.46 -1.61 -5.09
N VAL A 24 -9.19 -1.20 -4.96
CA VAL A 24 -8.66 -0.01 -5.67
C VAL A 24 -8.75 -0.19 -7.18
N ILE A 25 -8.38 -1.37 -7.69
CA ILE A 25 -8.52 -1.71 -9.11
C ILE A 25 -9.98 -1.57 -9.55
N LEU A 26 -10.91 -2.20 -8.83
CA LEU A 26 -12.33 -2.16 -9.14
C LEU A 26 -12.88 -0.73 -9.16
N VAL A 27 -12.54 0.09 -8.16
CA VAL A 27 -12.96 1.50 -8.08
C VAL A 27 -12.38 2.31 -9.23
N THR A 28 -11.11 2.06 -9.58
CA THR A 28 -10.43 2.76 -10.68
C THR A 28 -11.08 2.43 -12.02
N GLU A 29 -11.32 1.15 -12.30
CA GLU A 29 -11.98 0.68 -13.54
C GLU A 29 -13.42 1.20 -13.65
N LEU A 30 -14.19 1.08 -12.57
CA LEU A 30 -15.58 1.56 -12.54
C LEU A 30 -15.65 3.06 -12.86
N ALA A 31 -14.75 3.84 -12.30
CA ALA A 31 -14.75 5.28 -12.51
C ALA A 31 -14.22 5.68 -13.90
N LEU A 32 -13.26 4.96 -14.48
CA LEU A 32 -12.86 5.13 -15.89
C LEU A 32 -14.03 4.81 -16.84
N ALA A 33 -14.83 3.78 -16.53
CA ALA A 33 -16.00 3.41 -17.32
C ALA A 33 -17.16 4.42 -17.21
N LEU A 34 -17.38 4.97 -16.00
CA LEU A 34 -18.46 5.93 -15.76
C LEU A 34 -18.19 7.32 -16.38
N GLN A 35 -16.93 7.73 -16.46
CA GLN A 35 -16.59 9.06 -16.96
C GLN A 35 -15.26 9.08 -17.73
N PRO A 36 -15.24 8.57 -18.98
CA PRO A 36 -14.06 8.58 -19.81
C PRO A 36 -13.67 10.03 -20.13
N GLY A 37 -12.58 10.51 -19.51
CA GLY A 37 -12.09 11.89 -19.66
C GLY A 37 -12.12 12.74 -18.40
N ALA A 38 -12.47 12.20 -17.23
CA ALA A 38 -12.54 12.93 -15.95
C ALA A 38 -11.20 13.53 -15.43
N GLY A 39 -10.12 13.42 -16.20
CA GLY A 39 -8.89 14.19 -16.01
C GLY A 39 -8.33 14.14 -14.59
N PHE A 40 -7.92 15.30 -14.09
CA PHE A 40 -7.26 15.46 -12.79
C PHE A 40 -8.17 15.13 -11.59
N GLY A 41 -9.46 15.41 -11.66
CA GLY A 41 -10.41 15.15 -10.57
C GLY A 41 -10.50 13.67 -10.23
N PHE A 42 -10.46 12.81 -11.25
CA PHE A 42 -10.46 11.37 -11.08
C PHE A 42 -9.19 10.83 -10.41
N LEU A 43 -8.02 11.37 -10.77
CA LEU A 43 -6.74 11.02 -10.14
C LEU A 43 -6.73 11.40 -8.66
N VAL A 44 -7.28 12.57 -8.31
CA VAL A 44 -7.39 13.02 -6.91
C VAL A 44 -8.30 12.10 -6.10
N VAL A 45 -9.49 11.74 -6.61
CA VAL A 45 -10.41 10.84 -5.91
C VAL A 45 -9.75 9.47 -5.69
N THR A 46 -9.12 8.91 -6.72
CA THR A 46 -8.45 7.61 -6.63
C THR A 46 -7.30 7.64 -5.62
N PHE A 47 -6.51 8.72 -5.61
CA PHE A 47 -5.44 8.92 -4.64
C PHE A 47 -5.98 9.03 -3.20
N LEU A 48 -7.01 9.85 -2.98
CA LEU A 48 -7.63 10.03 -1.67
C LEU A 48 -8.28 8.73 -1.17
N SER A 49 -8.96 7.99 -2.04
CA SER A 49 -9.52 6.68 -1.71
C SER A 49 -8.41 5.69 -1.33
N THR A 50 -7.31 5.65 -2.09
CA THR A 50 -6.17 4.78 -1.77
C THR A 50 -5.55 5.15 -0.42
N ALA A 51 -5.33 6.44 -0.15
CA ALA A 51 -4.81 6.91 1.13
C ALA A 51 -5.76 6.57 2.29
N ALA A 52 -7.07 6.75 2.12
CA ALA A 52 -8.07 6.38 3.13
C ALA A 52 -8.06 4.88 3.43
N LEU A 53 -7.93 4.03 2.39
CA LEU A 53 -7.83 2.57 2.54
C LEU A 53 -6.53 2.17 3.24
N GLN A 54 -5.40 2.82 2.94
CA GLN A 54 -4.14 2.61 3.64
C GLN A 54 -4.25 3.00 5.13
N ILE A 55 -4.89 4.12 5.45
CA ILE A 55 -5.15 4.53 6.84
C ILE A 55 -6.03 3.50 7.56
N LEU A 56 -7.12 3.06 6.93
CA LEU A 56 -7.99 2.00 7.46
C LEU A 56 -7.22 0.70 7.71
N PHE A 57 -6.34 0.31 6.79
CA PHE A 57 -5.47 -0.85 6.95
C PHE A 57 -4.58 -0.71 8.19
N TYR A 58 -3.99 0.46 8.43
CA TYR A 58 -3.20 0.75 9.64
C TYR A 58 -4.04 0.76 10.92
N CYS A 59 -5.29 1.21 10.85
CA CYS A 59 -6.22 1.14 11.97
C CYS A 59 -6.52 -0.32 12.36
N ILE A 60 -6.77 -1.18 11.37
CA ILE A 60 -7.14 -2.58 11.56
C ILE A 60 -5.93 -3.46 11.96
N THR A 61 -4.78 -3.24 11.33
CA THR A 61 -3.60 -4.14 11.46
C THR A 61 -2.47 -3.56 12.31
N GLY A 62 -2.54 -2.27 12.68
CA GLY A 62 -1.47 -1.58 13.39
C GLY A 62 -1.51 -1.85 14.88
N THR A 63 -0.40 -2.34 15.41
CA THR A 63 -0.20 -2.71 16.82
C THR A 63 0.56 -1.67 17.61
N LEU A 64 1.04 -0.63 16.93
CA LEU A 64 1.71 0.52 17.52
C LEU A 64 0.71 1.49 18.18
N PRO A 65 1.13 2.20 19.24
CA PRO A 65 0.37 3.33 19.78
C PRO A 65 0.09 4.39 18.70
N PRO A 66 -0.92 5.26 18.87
CA PRO A 66 -1.34 6.20 17.83
C PRO A 66 -0.21 7.05 17.23
N THR A 67 0.68 7.60 18.07
CA THR A 67 1.82 8.41 17.63
C THR A 67 2.80 7.62 16.76
N TRP A 68 3.22 6.44 17.22
CA TRP A 68 4.14 5.57 16.48
C TRP A 68 3.50 4.96 15.23
N LYS A 69 2.18 4.74 15.25
CA LYS A 69 1.41 4.31 14.08
C LYS A 69 1.43 5.37 12.98
N MET A 70 1.28 6.65 13.35
CA MET A 70 1.41 7.76 12.41
C MET A 70 2.83 7.86 11.82
N VAL A 71 3.86 7.71 12.65
CA VAL A 71 5.26 7.67 12.18
C VAL A 71 5.50 6.51 11.21
N SER A 72 5.01 5.31 11.55
CA SER A 72 5.10 4.12 10.69
C SER A 72 4.42 4.35 9.33
N TYR A 73 3.21 4.93 9.36
CA TYR A 73 2.47 5.26 8.16
C TYR A 73 3.22 6.25 7.27
N LEU A 74 3.78 7.32 7.84
CA LEU A 74 4.52 8.32 7.07
C LEU A 74 5.77 7.73 6.41
N ILE A 75 6.55 6.93 7.15
CA ILE A 75 7.75 6.27 6.60
C ILE A 75 7.35 5.31 5.47
N THR A 76 6.31 4.51 5.69
CA THR A 76 5.82 3.54 4.69
C THR A 76 5.24 4.25 3.47
N LEU A 77 4.55 5.37 3.67
CA LEU A 77 4.04 6.23 2.59
C LEU A 77 5.16 6.77 1.72
N THR A 78 6.20 7.32 2.34
CA THR A 78 7.36 7.84 1.61
C THR A 78 8.08 6.72 0.85
N ALA A 79 8.33 5.57 1.49
CA ALA A 79 8.97 4.43 0.85
C ALA A 79 8.18 3.96 -0.39
N TRP A 80 6.87 3.80 -0.24
CA TRP A 80 6.01 3.38 -1.33
C TRP A 80 5.94 4.39 -2.47
N LEU A 81 5.89 5.69 -2.19
CA LEU A 81 5.90 6.72 -3.25
C LEU A 81 7.21 6.68 -4.06
N LEU A 82 8.35 6.49 -3.39
CA LEU A 82 9.64 6.32 -4.05
C LEU A 82 9.68 5.05 -4.90
N GLU A 83 9.14 3.95 -4.38
CA GLU A 83 9.00 2.70 -5.13
C GLU A 83 8.07 2.84 -6.33
N GLN A 84 6.93 3.53 -6.20
CA GLN A 84 6.04 3.80 -7.32
C GLN A 84 6.75 4.62 -8.39
N HIS A 85 7.50 5.65 -7.99
CA HIS A 85 8.29 6.42 -8.93
C HIS A 85 9.32 5.56 -9.65
N PHE A 86 10.03 4.66 -8.96
CA PHE A 86 10.99 3.75 -9.57
C PHE A 86 10.33 2.71 -10.48
N ILE A 87 9.21 2.11 -10.04
CA ILE A 87 8.43 1.14 -10.82
C ILE A 87 7.91 1.78 -12.11
N THR A 88 7.43 3.02 -12.04
CA THR A 88 6.88 3.73 -13.20
C THR A 88 7.94 4.32 -14.12
N SER A 89 9.10 4.75 -13.61
CA SER A 89 10.17 5.35 -14.44
C SER A 89 11.13 4.31 -15.02
N VAL A 90 11.56 3.33 -14.23
CA VAL A 90 12.58 2.33 -14.63
C VAL A 90 11.93 1.03 -15.08
N PHE A 91 10.99 0.51 -14.29
CA PHE A 91 10.39 -0.79 -14.54
C PHE A 91 9.38 -0.74 -15.70
N TYR A 92 8.52 0.27 -15.77
CA TYR A 92 7.59 0.45 -16.90
C TYR A 92 8.36 0.59 -18.22
N GLN A 93 9.41 1.40 -18.30
CA GLN A 93 10.16 1.55 -19.56
C GLN A 93 10.89 0.28 -19.99
N GLN A 94 11.39 -0.54 -19.05
CA GLN A 94 12.10 -1.79 -19.35
C GLN A 94 11.15 -2.99 -19.55
N VAL A 95 9.97 -3.00 -18.93
CA VAL A 95 9.06 -4.15 -18.84
C VAL A 95 7.75 -3.95 -19.63
N PHE A 96 7.28 -2.72 -19.91
CA PHE A 96 6.12 -2.55 -20.81
C PHE A 96 6.45 -2.81 -22.28
N ARG A 97 7.74 -2.83 -22.67
CA ARG A 97 8.16 -3.43 -23.94
C ARG A 97 7.94 -4.95 -24.00
N SER A 98 7.67 -5.63 -22.87
CA SER A 98 7.50 -7.09 -22.78
C SER A 98 6.07 -7.56 -22.45
N GLY A 99 5.06 -6.67 -22.41
CA GLY A 99 3.64 -7.06 -22.45
C GLY A 99 2.96 -7.35 -21.10
N TYR A 100 3.49 -6.87 -19.97
CA TYR A 100 2.84 -7.05 -18.66
C TYR A 100 1.61 -6.15 -18.46
N SER A 101 0.59 -6.66 -17.78
CA SER A 101 -0.66 -5.92 -17.53
C SER A 101 -0.49 -4.85 -16.44
N THR A 102 -1.16 -3.72 -16.59
CA THR A 102 -1.24 -2.64 -15.57
C THR A 102 -1.70 -3.17 -14.21
N TYR A 103 -2.58 -4.17 -14.18
CA TYR A 103 -3.07 -4.81 -12.95
C TYR A 103 -1.96 -5.54 -12.20
N THR A 104 -1.01 -6.16 -12.90
CA THR A 104 0.13 -6.84 -12.28
C THR A 104 0.99 -5.86 -11.50
N LEU A 105 1.22 -4.66 -12.05
CA LEU A 105 1.97 -3.61 -11.36
C LEU A 105 1.21 -3.06 -10.15
N MET A 106 -0.10 -2.88 -10.25
CA MET A 106 -0.93 -2.45 -9.12
C MET A 106 -0.92 -3.48 -7.97
N LEU A 107 -0.98 -4.77 -8.29
CA LEU A 107 -0.87 -5.85 -7.31
C LEU A 107 0.52 -5.88 -6.66
N LEU A 108 1.60 -5.77 -7.46
CA LEU A 108 2.97 -5.72 -6.95
C LEU A 108 3.17 -4.52 -6.01
N SER A 109 2.68 -3.35 -6.42
CA SER A 109 2.68 -2.12 -5.64
C SER A 109 2.02 -2.29 -4.27
N ALA A 110 0.85 -2.94 -4.23
CA ALA A 110 0.15 -3.20 -2.98
C ALA A 110 0.89 -4.23 -2.09
N MET A 111 1.52 -5.24 -2.68
CA MET A 111 2.32 -6.21 -1.92
C MET A 111 3.57 -5.57 -1.32
N LEU A 112 4.24 -4.67 -2.06
CA LEU A 112 5.36 -3.88 -1.56
C LEU A 112 4.93 -2.97 -0.39
N TRP A 113 3.77 -2.32 -0.50
CA TRP A 113 3.20 -1.54 0.61
C TRP A 113 3.06 -2.37 1.89
N VAL A 114 2.42 -3.53 1.80
CA VAL A 114 2.21 -4.42 2.96
C VAL A 114 3.54 -4.87 3.56
N THR A 115 4.50 -5.20 2.70
CA THR A 115 5.86 -5.61 3.12
C THR A 115 6.54 -4.49 3.88
N ASN A 116 6.56 -3.27 3.32
CA ASN A 116 7.15 -2.09 3.95
C ASN A 116 6.51 -1.79 5.29
N LYS A 117 5.17 -1.83 5.36
CA LYS A 117 4.43 -1.65 6.62
C LYS A 117 4.89 -2.63 7.68
N ILE A 118 4.97 -3.93 7.34
CA ILE A 118 5.37 -4.98 8.28
C ILE A 118 6.79 -4.74 8.81
N VAL A 119 7.73 -4.42 7.91
CA VAL A 119 9.14 -4.18 8.26
C VAL A 119 9.27 -2.93 9.13
N VAL A 120 8.64 -1.82 8.74
CA VAL A 120 8.69 -0.55 9.47
C VAL A 120 8.04 -0.69 10.86
N ASP A 121 6.88 -1.34 10.96
CA ASP A 121 6.24 -1.61 12.25
C ASP A 121 7.14 -2.45 13.17
N ALA A 122 7.82 -3.45 12.64
CA ALA A 122 8.74 -4.30 13.39
C ALA A 122 9.98 -3.51 13.87
N LEU A 123 10.57 -2.69 13.00
CA LEU A 123 11.71 -1.83 13.34
C LEU A 123 11.33 -0.82 14.42
N LEU A 124 10.19 -0.14 14.30
CA LEU A 124 9.73 0.83 15.29
C LEU A 124 9.37 0.16 16.62
N ALA A 125 8.81 -1.05 16.58
CA ALA A 125 8.56 -1.82 17.79
C ALA A 125 9.87 -2.25 18.49
N LEU A 126 10.96 -2.49 17.75
CA LEU A 126 12.28 -2.75 18.31
C LEU A 126 12.88 -1.49 18.94
N VAL A 127 12.84 -0.36 18.23
CA VAL A 127 13.32 0.94 18.75
C VAL A 127 12.63 1.27 20.08
N ARG A 128 11.31 1.10 20.16
CA ARG A 128 10.52 1.38 21.37
C ARG A 128 10.82 0.45 22.55
N LYS A 129 11.44 -0.71 22.32
CA LYS A 129 11.85 -1.62 23.40
C LYS A 129 13.21 -1.27 23.99
N VAL A 130 14.03 -0.56 23.21
CA VAL A 130 15.40 -0.18 23.60
C VAL A 130 15.42 1.21 24.25
N SER A 131 14.46 2.08 23.91
CA SER A 131 14.20 3.38 24.56
C SER A 131 13.41 3.26 25.86
#